data_AF-C5M778-F1
#
_entry.id   AF-C5M778-F1
#
_cell.length_a   1.000
_cell.length_b   1.000
_cell.length_c   1.000
_cell.angle_alpha   90.00
_cell.angle_beta   90.00
_cell.angle_gamma   90.00
#
_symmetry.space_group_name_H-M   'P 1'
#
loop_
_entity.id
_entity.type
_entity.pdbx_description
1 polymer ?
#
loop_
_entity_poly.entity_id
_entity_poly.type
_entity_poly.pdbx_seq_one_letter_code
_entity_poly.pdbx_strand_id
1 'polypeptide(L)'
;MIRCSWIILLFFIYTVISLPDQSQSCVTNEKIPFTGYKVEYQLNLYSFKGDYHLLYCNDNKLLYDRNLNETIPWTMPINFSSSSTEHSNTFILARRKSFALRSLPIFMPNTLVGSLYYGEDLDNIQFKPLNTSSVLKSIPLMASNIFRNWVEMNYKLNLIYHIPILTTPSVDSKRFNFGFFESNKVENNWDKYISIKEDYSYKYDSRVVIRQAVDKTFDHVNFLINGSKLLKWKFDKSNIKKDNVGAKLWWKVILLSKVFKEDVFENMVKKIDAAFRY
;
A
#
# COMPACT_ATOMS: atom_id res chain seq x y z
N MET A 1 11.94 48.15 15.61
CA MET A 1 11.83 46.68 15.69
C MET A 1 10.40 46.13 15.67
N ILE A 2 9.39 46.80 16.24
CA ILE A 2 8.01 46.26 16.36
C ILE A 2 7.28 46.06 15.01
N ARG A 3 7.54 46.91 14.00
CA ARG A 3 6.88 46.81 12.68
C ARG A 3 7.27 45.57 11.85
N CYS A 4 8.47 45.02 12.05
CA CYS A 4 8.91 43.83 11.32
C CYS A 4 8.22 42.56 11.84
N SER A 5 7.95 42.50 13.15
CA SER A 5 7.28 41.35 13.79
C SER A 5 5.84 41.16 13.28
N TRP A 6 5.11 42.25 13.05
CA TRP A 6 3.74 42.21 12.53
C TRP A 6 3.63 41.70 11.09
N ILE A 7 4.60 42.06 10.23
CA ILE A 7 4.63 41.60 8.84
C ILE A 7 4.93 40.10 8.79
N ILE A 8 5.86 39.62 9.63
CA ILE A 8 6.18 38.19 9.75
C ILE A 8 4.96 37.43 10.27
N LEU A 9 4.26 37.94 11.29
CA LEU A 9 3.05 37.32 11.83
C LEU A 9 1.93 37.23 10.77
N LEU A 10 1.67 38.31 10.04
CA LEU A 10 0.69 38.33 8.95
C LEU A 10 1.07 37.38 7.81
N PHE A 11 2.36 37.27 7.49
CA PHE A 11 2.86 36.32 6.51
C PHE A 11 2.63 34.87 6.98
N PHE A 12 2.94 34.56 8.24
CA PHE A 12 2.66 33.24 8.83
C PHE A 12 1.16 32.93 8.83
N ILE A 13 0.30 33.86 9.25
CA ILE A 13 -1.16 33.69 9.24
C ILE A 13 -1.67 33.44 7.80
N TYR A 14 -1.19 34.22 6.82
CA TYR A 14 -1.58 34.05 5.43
C TYR A 14 -1.11 32.71 4.85
N THR A 15 0.10 32.27 5.19
CA THR A 15 0.61 30.95 4.78
C THR A 15 -0.15 29.79 5.41
N VAL A 16 -0.62 29.94 6.65
CA VAL A 16 -1.42 28.90 7.34
C VAL A 16 -2.83 28.81 6.75
N ILE A 17 -3.46 29.95 6.43
CA ILE A 17 -4.81 30.00 5.83
C ILE A 17 -4.81 29.52 4.37
N SER A 18 -3.68 29.60 3.67
CA SER A 18 -3.54 29.17 2.27
C SER A 18 -3.06 27.71 2.11
N LEU A 19 -2.92 26.95 3.19
CA LEU A 19 -2.61 25.53 3.07
C LEU A 19 -3.79 24.80 2.41
N PRO A 20 -3.56 24.09 1.29
CA PRO A 20 -4.62 23.31 0.66
C PRO A 20 -5.11 22.24 1.63
N ASP A 21 -6.43 22.07 1.73
CA ASP A 21 -7.11 21.03 2.52
C ASP A 21 -6.96 19.62 1.91
N GLN A 22 -5.83 19.36 1.24
CA GLN A 22 -5.53 18.12 0.54
C GLN A 22 -4.50 17.32 1.32
N SER A 23 -4.79 16.05 1.57
CA SER A 23 -3.80 15.14 2.17
C SER A 23 -2.88 14.60 1.09
N GLN A 24 -1.57 14.71 1.30
CA GLN A 24 -0.55 14.16 0.38
C GLN A 24 -0.76 12.66 0.13
N SER A 25 -1.21 11.90 1.14
CA SER A 25 -1.59 10.49 1.00
C SER A 25 -2.72 10.27 -0.01
N CYS A 26 -3.61 11.23 -0.18
CA CYS A 26 -4.75 11.15 -1.09
C CYS A 26 -4.44 11.68 -2.49
N VAL A 27 -3.50 12.61 -2.64
CA VAL A 27 -3.10 13.15 -3.96
C VAL A 27 -2.51 12.05 -4.85
N THR A 28 -3.19 11.76 -5.96
CA THR A 28 -2.65 10.87 -7.02
C THR A 28 -2.27 11.63 -8.29
N ASN A 29 -2.94 12.75 -8.54
CA ASN A 29 -2.75 13.69 -9.64
C ASN A 29 -3.23 15.06 -9.16
N GLU A 30 -2.50 16.12 -9.46
CA GLU A 30 -2.86 17.50 -9.08
C GLU A 30 -4.16 17.97 -9.77
N LYS A 31 -4.47 17.41 -10.94
CA LYS A 31 -5.60 17.86 -11.79
C LYS A 31 -6.89 17.08 -11.59
N ILE A 32 -6.84 15.90 -10.97
CA ILE A 32 -8.00 15.01 -10.84
C ILE A 32 -8.10 14.59 -9.37
N PRO A 33 -9.19 14.97 -8.66
CA PRO A 33 -9.39 14.56 -7.29
C PRO A 33 -9.51 13.04 -7.20
N PHE A 34 -8.92 12.47 -6.15
CA PHE A 34 -8.99 11.05 -5.88
C PHE A 34 -10.02 10.76 -4.79
N THR A 35 -10.98 9.91 -5.15
CA THR A 35 -11.92 9.26 -4.22
C THR A 35 -11.75 7.75 -4.31
N GLY A 36 -11.55 7.09 -3.16
CA GLY A 36 -11.32 5.66 -3.05
C GLY A 36 -10.45 5.25 -1.86
N TYR A 37 -10.01 3.99 -1.85
CA TYR A 37 -9.19 3.42 -0.80
C TYR A 37 -7.72 3.29 -1.22
N LYS A 38 -6.81 3.45 -0.26
CA LYS A 38 -5.37 3.21 -0.45
C LYS A 38 -4.80 2.39 0.69
N VAL A 39 -3.82 1.55 0.37
CA VAL A 39 -2.96 0.95 1.38
C VAL A 39 -1.59 1.58 1.27
N GLU A 40 -1.09 2.05 2.39
CA GLU A 40 0.18 2.76 2.52
C GLU A 40 1.03 2.11 3.61
N TYR A 41 2.35 2.17 3.47
CA TYR A 41 3.28 1.83 4.54
C TYR A 41 3.89 3.11 5.09
N GLN A 42 3.72 3.34 6.39
CA GLN A 42 4.25 4.50 7.09
C GLN A 42 5.41 4.08 7.98
N LEU A 43 6.60 4.60 7.72
CA LEU A 43 7.81 4.31 8.49
C LEU A 43 8.23 5.54 9.30
N ASN A 44 8.18 5.45 10.63
CA ASN A 44 8.74 6.47 11.48
C ASN A 44 10.28 6.39 11.43
N LEU A 45 10.93 7.45 10.92
CA LEU A 45 12.38 7.48 10.71
C LEU A 45 13.18 7.63 12.00
N TYR A 46 12.55 8.09 13.09
CA TYR A 46 13.19 8.23 14.39
C TYR A 46 13.17 6.90 15.16
N SER A 47 12.00 6.26 15.25
CA SER A 47 11.83 5.00 16.00
C SER A 47 12.11 3.74 15.17
N PHE A 48 12.24 3.88 13.85
CA PHE A 48 12.37 2.77 12.90
C PHE A 48 11.25 1.72 13.01
N LYS A 49 10.06 2.15 13.47
CA LYS A 49 8.85 1.36 13.45
C LYS A 49 8.03 1.76 12.23
N GLY A 50 7.53 0.78 11.49
CA GLY A 50 6.58 1.07 10.43
C GLY A 50 5.44 0.09 10.41
N ASP A 51 4.28 0.64 10.09
CA ASP A 51 2.98 -0.01 10.09
C ASP A 51 2.31 0.23 8.73
N TYR A 52 1.42 -0.68 8.33
CA TYR A 52 0.55 -0.49 7.17
C TYR A 52 -0.72 0.22 7.57
N HIS A 53 -1.26 1.04 6.67
CA HIS A 53 -2.45 1.86 6.91
C HIS A 53 -3.42 1.69 5.73
N LEU A 54 -4.70 1.46 6.03
CA LEU A 54 -5.79 1.54 5.07
C LEU A 54 -6.42 2.92 5.18
N LEU A 55 -6.38 3.67 4.08
CA LEU A 55 -6.82 5.04 4.00
C LEU A 55 -8.07 5.13 3.13
N TYR A 56 -9.03 5.96 3.52
CA TYR A 56 -10.14 6.37 2.66
C TYR A 56 -10.02 7.85 2.35
N CYS A 57 -10.01 8.14 1.05
CA CYS A 57 -9.91 9.48 0.52
C CYS A 57 -11.22 9.83 -0.19
N ASN A 58 -11.69 11.06 0.03
CA ASN A 58 -12.78 11.66 -0.72
C ASN A 58 -12.33 13.03 -1.22
N ASP A 59 -12.28 13.22 -2.52
CA ASP A 59 -11.84 14.46 -3.17
C ASP A 59 -10.46 14.97 -2.68
N ASN A 60 -9.46 14.08 -2.66
CA ASN A 60 -8.12 14.34 -2.11
C ASN A 60 -8.07 14.64 -0.60
N LYS A 61 -9.19 14.58 0.12
CA LYS A 61 -9.23 14.71 1.59
C LYS A 61 -9.14 13.35 2.24
N LEU A 62 -8.27 13.22 3.23
CA LEU A 62 -8.19 12.01 4.04
C LEU A 62 -9.32 12.03 5.06
N LEU A 63 -10.25 11.09 4.94
CA LEU A 63 -11.39 10.98 5.86
C LEU A 63 -11.16 9.95 6.95
N TYR A 64 -10.52 8.83 6.61
CA TYR A 64 -10.24 7.76 7.56
C TYR A 64 -8.83 7.20 7.34
N ASP A 65 -8.15 6.94 8.46
CA ASP A 65 -6.88 6.25 8.52
C ASP A 65 -7.00 5.09 9.53
N ARG A 66 -6.92 3.86 9.03
CA ARG A 66 -6.98 2.64 9.83
C ARG A 66 -5.62 1.95 9.82
N ASN A 67 -4.96 1.91 10.97
CA ASN A 67 -3.74 1.14 11.17
C ASN A 67 -4.02 -0.37 11.04
N LEU A 68 -3.24 -1.05 10.20
CA LEU A 68 -3.28 -2.49 9.91
C LEU A 68 -2.14 -3.26 10.60
N ASN A 69 -1.31 -2.59 11.41
CA ASN A 69 -0.10 -3.09 12.06
C ASN A 69 1.03 -3.43 11.07
N GLU A 70 1.92 -4.34 11.45
CA GLU A 70 3.17 -4.62 10.72
C GLU A 70 2.97 -5.39 9.40
N THR A 71 1.76 -5.88 9.12
CA THR A 71 1.44 -6.65 7.90
C THR A 71 0.03 -6.36 7.40
N ILE A 72 -0.18 -6.38 6.08
CA ILE A 72 -1.53 -6.29 5.50
C ILE A 72 -2.31 -7.58 5.86
N PRO A 73 -3.47 -7.49 6.54
CA PRO A 73 -4.23 -8.65 7.02
C PRO A 73 -5.08 -9.23 5.88
N TRP A 74 -4.41 -9.90 4.94
CA TRP A 74 -5.06 -10.57 3.82
C TRP A 74 -6.07 -11.62 4.31
N THR A 75 -7.22 -11.72 3.64
CA THR A 75 -8.32 -12.67 3.94
C THR A 75 -8.96 -12.51 5.32
N MET A 76 -8.58 -11.48 6.08
CA MET A 76 -9.12 -11.20 7.41
C MET A 76 -10.05 -9.97 7.35
N PRO A 77 -11.13 -9.97 8.15
CA PRO A 77 -12.02 -8.82 8.26
C PRO A 77 -11.30 -7.64 8.89
N ILE A 78 -11.46 -6.46 8.26
CA ILE A 78 -10.92 -5.19 8.70
C ILE A 78 -12.11 -4.27 8.99
N ASN A 79 -12.35 -4.00 10.27
CA ASN A 79 -13.38 -3.06 10.68
C ASN A 79 -12.86 -1.63 10.46
N PHE A 80 -13.45 -0.94 9.49
CA PHE A 80 -12.96 0.35 9.03
C PHE A 80 -13.53 1.52 9.83
N SER A 81 -14.78 1.41 10.31
CA SER A 81 -15.36 2.34 11.29
C SER A 81 -15.52 1.68 12.65
N SER A 82 -15.40 2.49 13.72
CA SER A 82 -15.66 2.07 15.11
C SER A 82 -17.10 2.29 15.55
N SER A 83 -17.97 2.84 14.68
CA SER A 83 -19.37 3.09 14.98
C SER A 83 -20.18 1.81 14.82
N SER A 84 -20.61 1.23 15.94
CA SER A 84 -21.39 -0.01 16.04
C SER A 84 -22.82 0.06 15.45
N THR A 85 -23.18 1.16 14.79
CA THR A 85 -24.56 1.44 14.33
C THR A 85 -24.80 1.13 12.86
N GLU A 86 -23.75 0.79 12.09
CA GLU A 86 -23.89 0.41 10.68
C GLU A 86 -23.26 -0.97 10.45
N HIS A 87 -24.11 -1.99 10.35
CA HIS A 87 -23.73 -3.33 9.92
C HIS A 87 -23.31 -3.31 8.44
N SER A 88 -22.12 -2.79 8.09
CA SER A 88 -21.44 -3.03 6.79
C SER A 88 -20.08 -2.33 6.60
N ASN A 89 -19.41 -1.86 7.65
CA ASN A 89 -18.09 -1.20 7.51
C ASN A 89 -16.89 -2.15 7.63
N THR A 90 -17.07 -3.40 7.23
CA THR A 90 -16.02 -4.42 7.24
C THR A 90 -15.51 -4.66 5.84
N PHE A 91 -14.19 -4.64 5.69
CA PHE A 91 -13.52 -4.93 4.43
C PHE A 91 -12.70 -6.20 4.53
N ILE A 92 -12.62 -6.95 3.43
CA ILE A 92 -11.64 -8.02 3.27
C ILE A 92 -10.78 -7.71 2.06
N LEU A 93 -9.46 -7.68 2.28
CA LEU A 93 -8.49 -7.59 1.20
C LEU A 93 -8.10 -9.00 0.78
N ALA A 94 -8.16 -9.30 -0.51
CA ALA A 94 -7.67 -10.56 -1.05
C ALA A 94 -6.84 -10.33 -2.31
N ARG A 95 -5.85 -11.17 -2.52
CA ARG A 95 -4.92 -11.13 -3.64
C ARG A 95 -5.31 -12.14 -4.70
N ARG A 96 -4.95 -11.86 -5.94
CA ARG A 96 -4.97 -12.86 -7.02
C ARG A 96 -3.98 -13.98 -6.72
N LYS A 97 -4.24 -15.15 -7.31
CA LYS A 97 -3.37 -16.34 -7.23
C LYS A 97 -1.87 -16.05 -7.42
N SER A 98 -1.50 -15.17 -8.36
CA SER A 98 -0.10 -14.82 -8.64
C SER A 98 0.61 -14.02 -7.52
N PHE A 99 -0.16 -13.37 -6.64
CA PHE A 99 0.36 -12.52 -5.57
C PHE A 99 0.11 -13.09 -4.17
N ALA A 100 -0.81 -14.04 -4.02
CA ALA A 100 -1.19 -14.62 -2.73
C ALA A 100 -0.03 -15.34 -1.99
N LEU A 101 0.95 -15.88 -2.72
CA LEU A 101 2.13 -16.50 -2.11
C LEU A 101 3.23 -15.50 -1.72
N ARG A 102 3.12 -14.22 -2.10
CA ARG A 102 4.14 -13.22 -1.80
C ARG A 102 4.06 -12.81 -0.33
N SER A 103 5.18 -12.90 0.38
CA SER A 103 5.34 -12.39 1.75
C SER A 103 5.39 -10.87 1.80
N LEU A 104 5.76 -10.22 0.69
CA LEU A 104 6.05 -8.79 0.64
C LEU A 104 5.17 -8.09 -0.39
N PRO A 105 4.56 -6.95 -0.02
CA PRO A 105 3.65 -6.25 -0.90
C PRO A 105 4.40 -5.27 -1.82
N ILE A 106 5.36 -5.79 -2.60
CA ILE A 106 6.05 -5.02 -3.65
C ILE A 106 5.51 -5.47 -5.00
N PHE A 107 4.98 -4.52 -5.76
CA PHE A 107 4.29 -4.76 -7.01
C PHE A 107 4.68 -3.71 -8.04
N MET A 108 4.64 -4.07 -9.33
CA MET A 108 4.81 -3.07 -10.37
C MET A 108 3.62 -2.11 -10.40
N PRO A 109 3.84 -0.79 -10.58
CA PRO A 109 2.77 0.19 -10.61
C PRO A 109 1.67 -0.18 -11.62
N ASN A 110 0.41 0.10 -11.27
CA ASN A 110 -0.78 -0.17 -12.09
C ASN A 110 -1.02 -1.65 -12.42
N THR A 111 -0.46 -2.58 -11.66
CA THR A 111 -0.77 -4.01 -11.77
C THR A 111 -2.01 -4.35 -10.94
N LEU A 112 -2.95 -5.13 -11.47
CA LEU A 112 -4.07 -5.67 -10.69
C LEU A 112 -3.56 -6.75 -9.72
N VAL A 113 -3.50 -6.40 -8.43
CA VAL A 113 -2.99 -7.26 -7.35
C VAL A 113 -4.09 -8.11 -6.76
N GLY A 114 -5.29 -7.55 -6.59
CA GLY A 114 -6.33 -8.17 -5.79
C GLY A 114 -7.66 -7.45 -5.83
N SER A 115 -8.46 -7.67 -4.79
CA SER A 115 -9.79 -7.09 -4.60
C SER A 115 -9.98 -6.66 -3.14
N LEU A 116 -10.69 -5.56 -2.95
CA LEU A 116 -11.29 -5.14 -1.69
C LEU A 116 -12.76 -5.52 -1.75
N TYR A 117 -13.15 -6.46 -0.88
CA TYR A 117 -14.53 -6.91 -0.74
C TYR A 117 -15.23 -6.16 0.38
N TYR A 118 -16.50 -5.83 0.15
CA TYR A 118 -17.38 -5.13 1.08
C TYR A 118 -18.83 -5.58 0.87
N GLY A 119 -19.68 -5.44 1.88
CA GLY A 119 -21.05 -5.96 1.88
C GLY A 119 -21.52 -6.38 3.26
N GLU A 120 -22.61 -7.15 3.29
CA GLU A 120 -23.18 -7.70 4.51
C GLU A 120 -22.47 -9.00 4.93
N ASP A 121 -22.49 -9.31 6.22
CA ASP A 121 -22.00 -10.57 6.82
C ASP A 121 -20.50 -10.90 6.63
N LEU A 122 -19.64 -9.91 6.32
CA LEU A 122 -18.20 -10.15 6.19
C LEU A 122 -17.49 -10.54 7.49
N ASP A 123 -18.02 -10.10 8.64
CA ASP A 123 -17.42 -10.33 9.96
C ASP A 123 -17.28 -11.81 10.32
N ASN A 124 -18.17 -12.65 9.77
CA ASN A 124 -18.28 -14.07 10.13
C ASN A 124 -17.74 -15.02 9.05
N ILE A 125 -17.09 -14.53 8.00
CA ILE A 125 -16.63 -15.36 6.85
C ILE A 125 -15.66 -16.48 7.24
N GLN A 126 -14.94 -16.32 8.35
CA GLN A 126 -14.06 -17.35 8.89
C GLN A 126 -14.85 -18.53 9.50
N PHE A 127 -16.06 -18.30 10.00
CA PHE A 127 -16.86 -19.28 10.74
C PHE A 127 -18.09 -19.77 9.98
N LYS A 128 -18.59 -19.00 9.00
CA LYS A 128 -19.71 -19.38 8.14
C LYS A 128 -19.32 -19.18 6.67
N PRO A 129 -19.57 -20.16 5.79
CA PRO A 129 -19.49 -19.91 4.36
C PRO A 129 -20.47 -18.80 3.99
N LEU A 130 -20.07 -17.89 3.09
CA LEU A 130 -20.96 -16.86 2.54
C LEU A 130 -22.21 -17.56 2.00
N ASN A 131 -23.39 -17.18 2.51
CA ASN A 131 -24.65 -17.64 1.95
C ASN A 131 -24.73 -17.18 0.49
N THR A 132 -25.22 -18.02 -0.41
CA THR A 132 -25.38 -17.70 -1.84
C THR A 132 -26.28 -16.49 -2.13
N SER A 133 -26.95 -15.95 -1.11
CA SER A 133 -27.82 -14.77 -1.17
C SER A 133 -27.15 -13.46 -0.76
N SER A 134 -25.94 -13.47 -0.20
CA SER A 134 -25.27 -12.22 0.21
C SER A 134 -24.67 -11.51 -1.01
N VAL A 135 -25.06 -10.26 -1.22
CA VAL A 135 -24.57 -9.43 -2.33
C VAL A 135 -23.20 -8.89 -1.96
N LEU A 136 -22.18 -9.72 -2.12
CA LEU A 136 -20.79 -9.33 -1.94
C LEU A 136 -20.37 -8.40 -3.10
N LYS A 137 -19.91 -7.20 -2.77
CA LYS A 137 -19.36 -6.26 -3.76
C LYS A 137 -17.84 -6.29 -3.69
N SER A 138 -17.21 -6.01 -4.83
CA SER A 138 -15.76 -6.06 -4.99
C SER A 138 -15.25 -4.82 -5.72
N ILE A 139 -14.11 -4.30 -5.28
CA ILE A 139 -13.40 -3.19 -5.93
C ILE A 139 -11.97 -3.67 -6.23
N PRO A 140 -11.44 -3.47 -7.44
CA PRO A 140 -10.10 -3.94 -7.77
C PRO A 140 -9.05 -3.19 -6.95
N LEU A 141 -8.07 -3.93 -6.44
CA LEU A 141 -6.88 -3.41 -5.77
C LEU A 141 -5.72 -3.40 -6.76
N MET A 142 -5.30 -2.19 -7.10
CA MET A 142 -4.19 -1.94 -8.01
C MET A 142 -2.94 -1.61 -7.22
N ALA A 143 -1.79 -2.05 -7.72
CA ALA A 143 -0.49 -1.63 -7.21
C ALA A 143 -0.31 -0.13 -7.40
N SER A 144 -0.04 0.59 -6.32
CA SER A 144 0.31 2.00 -6.41
C SER A 144 1.77 2.16 -6.85
N ASN A 145 2.14 3.37 -7.24
CA ASN A 145 3.51 3.65 -7.64
C ASN A 145 4.38 3.92 -6.39
N ILE A 146 5.11 2.89 -5.95
CA ILE A 146 6.04 2.95 -4.80
C ILE A 146 7.11 4.05 -4.91
N PHE A 147 7.39 4.55 -6.12
CA PHE A 147 8.33 5.65 -6.37
C PHE A 147 7.79 7.01 -5.96
N ARG A 148 6.47 7.14 -5.82
CA ARG A 148 5.81 8.34 -5.32
C ARG A 148 5.77 8.37 -3.80
N ASN A 149 6.88 8.00 -3.18
CA ASN A 149 7.07 8.11 -1.74
C ASN A 149 7.41 9.55 -1.36
N TRP A 150 7.10 9.93 -0.13
CA TRP A 150 7.44 11.25 0.42
C TRP A 150 7.78 11.15 1.90
N VAL A 151 8.32 12.24 2.45
CA VAL A 151 8.55 12.39 3.89
C VAL A 151 7.60 13.47 4.39
N GLU A 152 6.88 13.16 5.46
CA GLU A 152 6.07 14.10 6.20
C GLU A 152 6.69 14.36 7.57
N MET A 153 6.59 15.59 8.06
CA MET A 153 6.94 15.92 9.44
C MET A 153 5.64 16.14 10.22
N ASN A 154 5.40 15.30 11.22
CA ASN A 154 4.22 15.47 12.07
C ASN A 154 4.39 16.63 13.07
N TYR A 155 3.31 17.03 13.72
CA TYR A 155 3.29 18.10 14.73
C TYR A 155 4.21 17.86 15.93
N LYS A 156 4.64 16.61 16.16
CA LYS A 156 5.62 16.22 17.19
C LYS A 156 7.06 16.20 16.65
N LEU A 157 7.30 16.77 15.47
CA LEU A 157 8.59 16.80 14.77
C LEU A 157 9.15 15.40 14.44
N ASN A 158 8.30 14.37 14.37
CA ASN A 158 8.72 13.07 13.86
C ASN A 158 8.63 13.06 12.34
N LEU A 159 9.67 12.57 11.70
CA LEU A 159 9.68 12.33 10.27
C LEU A 159 9.09 10.95 9.98
N ILE A 160 8.04 10.94 9.16
CA ILE A 160 7.35 9.74 8.70
C ILE A 160 7.62 9.61 7.20
N TYR A 161 8.09 8.45 6.78
CA TYR A 161 8.30 8.13 5.38
C TYR A 161 7.13 7.29 4.87
N HIS A 162 6.48 7.80 3.84
CA HIS A 162 5.23 7.29 3.31
C HIS A 162 5.49 6.54 2.00
N ILE A 163 5.04 5.28 1.92
CA ILE A 163 5.21 4.44 0.73
C ILE A 163 3.84 3.94 0.28
N PRO A 164 3.35 4.40 -0.88
CA PRO A 164 2.07 3.94 -1.38
C PRO A 164 2.20 2.51 -1.94
N ILE A 165 1.32 1.60 -1.48
CA ILE A 165 1.40 0.17 -1.79
C ILE A 165 0.27 -0.25 -2.74
N LEU A 166 -0.98 0.03 -2.35
CA LEU A 166 -2.17 -0.31 -3.13
C LEU A 166 -3.09 0.89 -3.24
N THR A 167 -3.90 0.92 -4.29
CA THR A 167 -4.94 1.92 -4.51
C THR A 167 -6.10 1.27 -5.24
N THR A 168 -7.32 1.69 -4.94
CA THR A 168 -8.46 1.42 -5.81
C THR A 168 -8.41 2.37 -7.00
N PRO A 169 -8.94 1.99 -8.18
CA PRO A 169 -9.17 2.94 -9.25
C PRO A 169 -10.20 3.98 -8.78
N SER A 170 -9.99 5.24 -9.15
CA SER A 170 -10.95 6.29 -8.86
C SER A 170 -12.04 6.32 -9.93
N VAL A 171 -13.23 6.79 -9.55
CA VAL A 171 -14.38 6.96 -10.45
C VAL A 171 -14.05 7.82 -11.67
N ASP A 172 -13.04 8.70 -11.60
CA ASP A 172 -12.63 9.60 -12.70
C ASP A 172 -11.20 9.36 -13.23
N SER A 173 -10.59 8.23 -12.88
CA SER A 173 -9.18 8.00 -13.20
C SER A 173 -8.94 7.54 -14.64
N LYS A 174 -8.60 8.48 -15.54
CA LYS A 174 -8.00 8.21 -16.87
C LYS A 174 -6.76 7.29 -16.83
N ARG A 175 -6.21 7.03 -15.64
CA ARG A 175 -5.08 6.13 -15.38
C ARG A 175 -5.43 4.65 -15.53
N PHE A 176 -6.67 4.31 -15.19
CA PHE A 176 -7.18 2.95 -15.32
C PHE A 176 -8.12 3.00 -16.51
N ASN A 177 -7.80 2.27 -17.58
CA ASN A 177 -8.68 2.22 -18.74
C ASN A 177 -10.06 1.82 -18.26
N PHE A 178 -11.02 2.75 -18.33
CA PHE A 178 -12.39 2.59 -17.83
C PHE A 178 -13.04 1.30 -18.36
N GLY A 179 -12.68 0.87 -19.57
CA GLY A 179 -13.12 -0.39 -20.15
C GLY A 179 -12.55 -1.68 -19.55
N PHE A 180 -11.57 -1.66 -18.63
CA PHE A 180 -10.98 -2.86 -17.99
C PHE A 180 -11.60 -3.19 -16.62
N PHE A 181 -12.38 -2.28 -16.03
CA PHE A 181 -13.04 -2.52 -14.73
C PHE A 181 -14.55 -2.25 -14.75
N GLU A 182 -15.13 -1.88 -15.90
CA GLU A 182 -16.58 -1.85 -16.12
C GLU A 182 -17.18 -3.26 -16.04
N SER A 183 -17.91 -3.55 -14.97
CA SER A 183 -18.61 -4.81 -14.72
C SER A 183 -19.77 -5.10 -15.69
N ASN A 184 -20.19 -4.10 -16.47
CA ASN A 184 -21.31 -4.21 -17.42
C ASN A 184 -20.90 -4.76 -18.81
N LYS A 185 -19.61 -5.04 -19.03
CA LYS A 185 -19.14 -5.77 -20.22
C LYS A 185 -18.90 -7.23 -19.82
N VAL A 186 -19.64 -8.14 -20.46
CA VAL A 186 -19.57 -9.61 -20.28
C VAL A 186 -18.13 -10.16 -20.32
N GLU A 187 -17.20 -9.42 -20.92
CA GLU A 187 -15.80 -9.78 -21.11
C GLU A 187 -14.88 -9.46 -19.90
N ASN A 188 -15.36 -8.80 -18.84
CA ASN A 188 -14.49 -8.21 -17.81
C ASN A 188 -14.62 -8.82 -16.40
N ASN A 189 -14.54 -10.14 -16.31
CA ASN A 189 -14.66 -10.90 -15.06
C ASN A 189 -13.32 -10.96 -14.29
N TRP A 190 -12.73 -9.81 -13.98
CA TRP A 190 -11.45 -9.74 -13.26
C TRP A 190 -11.54 -10.33 -11.85
N ASP A 191 -12.71 -10.18 -11.23
CA ASP A 191 -13.08 -10.64 -9.89
C ASP A 191 -13.19 -12.17 -9.80
N LYS A 192 -13.57 -12.85 -10.88
CA LYS A 192 -13.62 -14.34 -10.96
C LYS A 192 -12.29 -15.01 -10.64
N TYR A 193 -11.17 -14.31 -10.85
CA TYR A 193 -9.83 -14.84 -10.59
C TYR A 193 -9.32 -14.52 -9.18
N ILE A 194 -10.16 -13.93 -8.34
CA ILE A 194 -9.83 -13.56 -6.96
C ILE A 194 -10.82 -14.25 -6.03
N SER A 195 -10.29 -15.14 -5.19
CA SER A 195 -11.05 -15.70 -4.08
C SER A 195 -10.84 -14.85 -2.84
N ILE A 196 -11.93 -14.48 -2.17
CA ILE A 196 -11.90 -13.75 -0.89
C ILE A 196 -11.11 -14.49 0.20
N LYS A 197 -11.05 -15.83 0.14
CA LYS A 197 -10.30 -16.68 1.06
C LYS A 197 -8.88 -17.01 0.58
N GLU A 198 -8.50 -16.56 -0.61
CA GLU A 198 -7.24 -16.93 -1.29
C GLU A 198 -6.98 -18.46 -1.35
N ASP A 199 -8.04 -19.27 -1.41
CA ASP A 199 -8.02 -20.75 -1.39
C ASP A 199 -7.63 -21.36 -2.74
N TYR A 200 -6.51 -20.91 -3.29
CA TYR A 200 -6.03 -21.35 -4.59
C TYR A 200 -5.30 -22.71 -4.51
N SER A 201 -5.54 -23.57 -5.51
CA SER A 201 -4.74 -24.78 -5.71
C SER A 201 -3.45 -24.47 -6.46
N TYR A 202 -2.30 -24.80 -5.87
CA TYR A 202 -0.95 -24.61 -6.45
C TYR A 202 -0.27 -25.91 -6.87
N LYS A 203 -1.03 -27.01 -7.06
CA LYS A 203 -0.45 -28.29 -7.48
C LYS A 203 0.33 -28.12 -8.79
N TYR A 204 1.64 -28.39 -8.75
CA TYR A 204 2.59 -28.26 -9.87
C TYR A 204 2.75 -26.84 -10.45
N ASP A 205 2.43 -25.81 -9.66
CA ASP A 205 2.51 -24.43 -10.11
C ASP A 205 3.94 -23.89 -10.00
N SER A 206 4.52 -23.44 -11.13
CA SER A 206 5.86 -22.82 -11.21
C SER A 206 6.02 -21.63 -10.25
N ARG A 207 4.90 -21.03 -9.83
CA ARG A 207 4.88 -19.92 -8.86
C ARG A 207 5.40 -20.29 -7.48
N VAL A 208 5.32 -21.57 -7.08
CA VAL A 208 5.91 -22.04 -5.81
C VAL A 208 7.45 -22.00 -5.90
N VAL A 209 8.01 -22.40 -7.04
CA VAL A 209 9.46 -22.32 -7.31
C VAL A 209 9.90 -20.86 -7.41
N ILE A 210 9.06 -20.01 -8.02
CA ILE A 210 9.32 -18.57 -8.11
C ILE A 210 9.29 -17.92 -6.72
N ARG A 211 8.37 -18.30 -5.82
CA ARG A 211 8.41 -17.85 -4.41
C ARG A 211 9.77 -18.13 -3.77
N GLN A 212 10.29 -19.35 -3.93
CA GLN A 212 11.62 -19.69 -3.42
C GLN A 212 12.73 -18.85 -4.06
N ALA A 213 12.59 -18.47 -5.34
CA ALA A 213 13.52 -17.55 -6.00
C ALA A 213 13.40 -16.11 -5.48
N VAL A 214 12.19 -15.64 -5.13
CA VAL A 214 11.97 -14.35 -4.45
C VAL A 214 12.75 -14.33 -3.13
N ASP A 215 12.55 -15.37 -2.32
CA ASP A 215 13.19 -15.49 -1.01
C ASP A 215 14.72 -15.49 -1.17
N LYS A 216 15.26 -16.19 -2.18
CA LYS A 216 16.69 -16.15 -2.55
C LYS A 216 17.17 -14.78 -3.06
N THR A 217 16.32 -14.03 -3.77
CA THR A 217 16.67 -12.67 -4.22
C THR A 217 16.78 -11.73 -3.02
N PHE A 218 15.95 -11.94 -2.00
CA PHE A 218 16.09 -11.23 -0.72
C PHE A 218 17.35 -11.63 0.04
N ASP A 219 17.76 -12.90 -0.01
CA ASP A 219 19.08 -13.30 0.49
C ASP A 219 20.21 -12.57 -0.25
N HIS A 220 20.05 -12.33 -1.55
CA HIS A 220 21.02 -11.56 -2.33
C HIS A 220 21.02 -10.06 -1.98
N VAL A 221 19.84 -9.46 -1.77
CA VAL A 221 19.73 -8.08 -1.24
C VAL A 221 20.39 -7.99 0.15
N ASN A 222 20.15 -8.98 1.01
CA ASN A 222 20.80 -9.09 2.31
C ASN A 222 22.32 -9.18 2.18
N PHE A 223 22.81 -9.97 1.23
CA PHE A 223 24.23 -10.10 0.91
C PHE A 223 24.84 -8.77 0.46
N LEU A 224 24.20 -8.06 -0.48
CA LEU A 224 24.69 -6.75 -0.96
C LEU A 224 24.78 -5.71 0.16
N ILE A 225 23.82 -5.71 1.08
CA ILE A 225 23.83 -4.81 2.23
C ILE A 225 24.91 -5.20 3.24
N ASN A 226 25.11 -6.49 3.48
CA ASN A 226 26.18 -6.99 4.34
C ASN A 226 27.58 -6.74 3.74
N GLY A 227 27.70 -6.66 2.42
CA GLY A 227 28.94 -6.32 1.71
C GLY A 227 29.35 -4.85 1.86
N SER A 228 28.41 -3.95 2.14
CA SER A 228 28.69 -2.53 2.37
C SER A 228 28.82 -2.23 3.86
N LYS A 229 30.04 -1.96 4.34
CA LYS A 229 30.30 -1.57 5.74
C LYS A 229 29.46 -0.38 6.19
N LEU A 230 29.22 0.60 5.31
CA LEU A 230 28.41 1.79 5.60
C LEU A 230 26.93 1.43 5.79
N LEU A 231 26.38 0.59 4.91
CA LEU A 231 24.98 0.17 5.02
C LEU A 231 24.79 -0.73 6.24
N LYS A 232 25.67 -1.71 6.43
CA LYS A 232 25.67 -2.60 7.60
C LYS A 232 25.70 -1.83 8.93
N TRP A 233 26.59 -0.84 9.06
CA TRP A 233 26.67 0.00 10.26
C TRP A 233 25.38 0.80 10.51
N LYS A 234 24.75 1.35 9.45
CA LYS A 234 23.46 2.04 9.58
C LYS A 234 22.32 1.08 9.98
N PHE A 235 22.35 -0.17 9.52
CA PHE A 235 21.39 -1.21 9.90
C PHE A 235 21.58 -1.70 11.34
N ASP A 236 22.83 -1.98 11.74
CA ASP A 236 23.15 -2.48 13.07
C ASP A 236 22.84 -1.44 14.17
N LYS A 237 22.92 -0.14 13.84
CA LYS A 237 22.60 0.96 14.75
C LYS A 237 21.10 1.27 14.82
N SER A 238 20.33 0.93 13.79
CA SER A 238 18.88 1.03 13.87
C SER A 238 18.38 -0.08 14.79
N ASN A 239 17.80 0.28 15.95
CA ASN A 239 17.21 -0.63 16.95
C ASN A 239 15.92 -1.27 16.40
N ILE A 240 15.94 -1.73 15.15
CA ILE A 240 14.82 -2.42 14.53
C ILE A 240 14.68 -3.74 15.29
N LYS A 241 13.62 -3.85 16.09
CA LYS A 241 13.25 -5.07 16.79
C LYS A 241 13.47 -6.25 15.85
N LYS A 242 14.09 -7.32 16.35
CA LYS A 242 14.46 -8.50 15.54
C LYS A 242 13.30 -8.98 14.66
N ASP A 243 12.07 -8.77 15.15
CA ASP A 243 10.83 -9.34 14.63
C ASP A 243 10.13 -8.50 13.53
N ASN A 244 10.43 -7.20 13.37
CA ASN A 244 9.78 -6.39 12.33
C ASN A 244 10.54 -6.50 10.99
N VAL A 245 10.38 -7.66 10.34
CA VAL A 245 11.01 -8.02 9.06
C VAL A 245 10.59 -7.06 7.93
N GLY A 246 9.34 -6.60 7.95
CA GLY A 246 8.80 -5.66 6.96
C GLY A 246 9.51 -4.30 6.99
N ALA A 247 9.70 -3.71 8.17
CA ALA A 247 10.44 -2.45 8.33
C ALA A 247 11.89 -2.54 7.89
N LYS A 248 12.58 -3.64 8.24
CA LYS A 248 13.94 -3.90 7.77
C LYS A 248 13.98 -3.91 6.25
N LEU A 249 13.05 -4.62 5.63
CA LEU A 249 13.07 -4.83 4.19
C LEU A 249 12.70 -3.56 3.41
N TRP A 250 11.69 -2.82 3.83
CA TRP A 250 11.38 -1.53 3.24
C TRP A 250 12.55 -0.57 3.35
N TRP A 251 13.24 -0.53 4.49
CA TRP A 251 14.45 0.28 4.64
C TRP A 251 15.55 -0.12 3.64
N LYS A 252 15.74 -1.43 3.42
CA LYS A 252 16.67 -1.95 2.40
C LYS A 252 16.31 -1.46 1.00
N VAL A 253 15.04 -1.59 0.64
CA VAL A 253 14.53 -1.18 -0.66
C VAL A 253 14.63 0.34 -0.84
N ILE A 254 14.31 1.14 0.18
CA ILE A 254 14.44 2.60 0.18
C ILE A 254 15.89 3.03 0.02
N LEU A 255 16.81 2.43 0.79
CA LEU A 255 18.22 2.76 0.67
C LEU A 255 18.76 2.42 -0.71
N LEU A 256 18.37 1.28 -1.27
CA LEU A 256 18.76 0.91 -2.64
C LEU A 256 18.17 1.87 -3.67
N SER A 257 16.91 2.31 -3.53
CA SER A 257 16.29 3.26 -4.46
C SER A 257 16.92 4.65 -4.41
N LYS A 258 17.53 5.03 -3.28
CA LYS A 258 18.27 6.29 -3.13
C LYS A 258 19.73 6.20 -3.59
N VAL A 259 20.32 5.00 -3.62
CA VAL A 259 21.71 4.78 -4.05
C VAL A 259 21.80 4.52 -5.55
N PHE A 260 20.82 3.83 -6.13
CA PHE A 260 20.79 3.58 -7.56
C PHE A 260 20.16 4.73 -8.34
N LYS A 261 20.59 4.90 -9.60
CA LYS A 261 19.88 5.76 -10.57
C LYS A 261 18.47 5.21 -10.79
N GLU A 262 17.50 6.10 -10.98
CA GLU A 262 16.08 5.76 -11.15
C GLU A 262 15.87 4.65 -12.20
N ASP A 263 16.46 4.81 -13.39
CA ASP A 263 16.36 3.82 -14.49
C ASP A 263 16.91 2.43 -14.11
N VAL A 264 17.97 2.39 -13.31
CA VAL A 264 18.62 1.13 -12.87
C VAL A 264 17.75 0.43 -11.85
N PHE A 265 17.21 1.19 -10.89
CA PHE A 265 16.31 0.65 -9.90
C PHE A 265 14.97 0.22 -10.52
N GLU A 266 14.42 1.01 -11.43
CA GLU A 266 13.20 0.66 -12.17
C GLU A 266 13.42 -0.62 -12.99
N ASN A 267 14.56 -0.76 -13.67
CA ASN A 267 14.92 -2.01 -14.36
C ASN A 267 15.09 -3.19 -13.41
N MET A 268 15.60 -2.97 -12.20
CA MET A 268 15.67 -4.02 -11.16
C MET A 268 14.27 -4.47 -10.76
N VAL A 269 13.36 -3.53 -10.46
CA VAL A 269 11.96 -3.84 -10.11
C VAL A 269 11.23 -4.51 -11.29
N LYS A 270 11.46 -4.04 -12.52
CA LYS A 270 10.93 -4.67 -13.75
C LYS A 270 11.41 -6.11 -13.92
N LYS A 271 12.70 -6.40 -13.68
CA LYS A 271 13.25 -7.76 -13.73
C LYS A 271 12.66 -8.67 -12.65
N ILE A 272 12.53 -8.14 -11.44
CA ILE A 272 11.88 -8.80 -10.31
C ILE A 272 10.43 -9.14 -10.67
N ASP A 273 9.65 -8.18 -11.19
CA ASP A 273 8.26 -8.40 -11.57
C ASP A 273 8.10 -9.31 -12.79
N ALA A 274 8.95 -9.19 -13.80
CA ALA A 274 8.95 -10.07 -14.97
C ALA A 274 9.23 -11.54 -14.57
N ALA A 275 10.15 -11.75 -13.61
CA ALA A 275 10.36 -13.07 -13.01
C ALA A 275 9.11 -13.60 -12.27
N PHE A 276 8.17 -12.72 -11.93
CA PHE A 276 6.94 -13.06 -11.20
C PHE A 276 5.64 -12.97 -12.02
N ARG A 277 5.71 -12.61 -13.31
CA ARG A 277 4.53 -12.53 -14.19
C ARG A 277 4.08 -13.89 -14.73
N TYR A 278 4.82 -14.96 -14.45
CA TYR A 278 4.53 -16.34 -14.88
C TYR A 278 4.03 -17.19 -13.72
#